data_AF-A0A8D8S998-F1
#
_entry.id   AF-A0A8D8S998-F1
#
_cell.length_a   1.000
_cell.length_b   1.000
_cell.length_c   1.000
_cell.angle_alpha   90.00
_cell.angle_beta   90.00
_cell.angle_gamma   90.00
#
_symmetry.space_group_name_H-M   'P 1'
#
loop_
_entity.id
_entity.type
_entity.pdbx_description
1 polymer ?
#
loop_
_entity_poly.entity_id
_entity_poly.type
_entity_poly.pdbx_seq_one_letter_code
_entity_poly.pdbx_strand_id
1 'polypeptide(L)'
;MERTLNRRRSTRSVMSILNQGEEEKIKNYKEACESRHATFTPLVTSVDGLFAPKFVQFGKVLGEILSEKMCMQCSRMMGWLRTRIGLSIVRAASMCVRGTRRFE
;
A
#
# COMPACT_ATOMS: atom_id res chain seq x y z
N MET A 1 34.19 5.35 9.72
CA MET A 1 33.04 6.12 10.25
C MET A 1 31.78 5.27 10.05
N GLU A 2 31.75 4.13 10.72
CA GLU A 2 30.69 3.13 10.62
C GLU A 2 29.52 3.58 11.48
N ARG A 3 28.46 4.08 10.86
CA ARG A 3 27.18 4.25 11.55
C ARG A 3 26.58 2.86 11.70
N THR A 4 26.85 2.24 12.83
CA THR A 4 26.15 1.06 13.33
C THR A 4 24.65 1.35 13.36
N LEU A 5 23.95 0.91 12.30
CA LEU A 5 22.50 0.93 12.26
C LEU A 5 22.04 -0.09 13.30
N ASN A 6 21.71 0.43 14.49
CA ASN A 6 21.01 -0.27 15.55
C ASN A 6 19.64 -0.70 15.05
N ARG A 7 19.60 -1.79 14.27
CA ARG A 7 18.39 -2.46 13.82
C ARG A 7 17.84 -3.20 15.04
N ARG A 8 17.18 -2.45 15.93
CA ARG A 8 16.33 -3.04 16.99
C ARG A 8 15.37 -4.00 16.29
N ARG A 9 15.59 -5.31 16.42
CA ARG A 9 14.62 -6.31 15.98
C ARG A 9 13.38 -6.11 16.84
N SER A 10 12.36 -5.46 16.27
CA SER A 10 11.04 -5.43 16.88
C SER A 10 10.58 -6.87 17.05
N THR A 11 10.13 -7.23 18.25
CA THR A 11 9.57 -8.56 18.57
C THR A 11 8.21 -8.80 17.90
N ARG A 12 7.66 -7.79 17.21
CA ARG A 12 6.39 -7.87 16.50
C ARG A 12 6.56 -8.49 15.12
N SER A 13 5.65 -9.40 14.78
CA SER A 13 5.53 -9.92 13.41
C SER A 13 5.21 -8.79 12.43
N VAL A 14 5.77 -8.86 11.23
CA VAL A 14 5.51 -7.90 10.14
C VAL A 14 4.01 -7.79 9.85
N MET A 15 3.28 -8.91 9.88
CA MET A 15 1.84 -8.92 9.67
C MET A 15 1.08 -8.16 10.75
N SER A 16 1.54 -8.23 12.01
CA SER A 16 0.93 -7.47 13.10
C SER A 16 1.11 -5.97 12.88
N ILE A 17 2.28 -5.53 12.38
CA ILE A 17 2.54 -4.13 12.06
C ILE A 17 1.64 -3.65 10.90
N LEU A 18 1.49 -4.47 9.86
CA LEU A 18 0.63 -4.14 8.73
C LEU A 18 -0.86 -4.05 9.13
N ASN A 19 -1.34 -5.01 9.93
CA ASN A 19 -2.72 -5.00 10.44
C ASN A 19 -2.97 -3.77 11.32
N GLN A 20 -2.05 -3.45 12.21
CA GLN A 20 -2.14 -2.24 13.02
C GLN A 20 -2.24 -0.98 12.14
N GLY A 21 -1.43 -0.88 11.09
CA GLY A 21 -1.51 0.24 10.14
C GLY A 21 -2.84 0.32 9.39
N GLU A 22 -3.46 -0.83 9.07
CA GLU A 22 -4.81 -0.86 8.49
C GLU A 22 -5.87 -0.36 9.47
N GLU A 23 -5.83 -0.83 10.72
CA GLU A 23 -6.74 -0.42 11.78
C GLU A 23 -6.64 1.09 12.07
N GLU A 24 -5.43 1.62 12.16
CA GLU A 24 -5.17 3.05 12.35
C GLU A 24 -5.74 3.88 11.20
N LYS A 25 -5.52 3.47 9.95
CA LYS A 25 -6.13 4.16 8.79
C LYS A 25 -7.65 4.08 8.82
N ILE A 26 -8.23 2.92 9.10
CA ILE A 26 -9.69 2.77 9.19
C ILE A 26 -10.24 3.70 10.26
N LYS A 27 -9.65 3.70 11.46
CA LYS A 27 -10.06 4.57 12.57
C LYS A 27 -10.05 6.05 12.18
N ASN A 28 -9.05 6.50 11.44
CA ASN A 28 -8.89 7.91 11.08
C ASN A 28 -9.79 8.37 9.92
N TYR A 29 -10.07 7.49 8.95
CA TYR A 29 -10.68 7.90 7.67
C TYR A 29 -12.09 7.34 7.44
N LYS A 30 -12.50 6.27 8.13
CA LYS A 30 -13.76 5.58 7.85
C LYS A 30 -14.98 6.49 8.06
N GLU A 31 -15.06 7.18 9.20
CA GLU A 31 -16.18 8.07 9.52
C GLU A 31 -16.30 9.24 8.52
N ALA A 32 -15.16 9.82 8.14
CA ALA A 32 -15.11 10.88 7.13
C ALA A 32 -15.54 10.39 5.73
N CYS A 33 -15.33 9.11 5.40
CA CYS A 33 -15.83 8.52 4.16
C CYS A 33 -17.33 8.21 4.24
N GLU A 34 -17.80 7.65 5.35
CA GLU A 34 -19.20 7.29 5.57
C GLU A 34 -20.13 8.52 5.56
N SER A 35 -19.69 9.63 6.17
CA SER A 35 -20.40 10.93 6.09
C SER A 35 -20.56 11.46 4.65
N ARG A 36 -19.74 10.99 3.71
CA ARG A 36 -19.81 11.33 2.28
C ARG A 36 -20.46 10.24 1.43
N HIS A 37 -21.10 9.25 2.06
CA HIS A 37 -21.65 8.05 1.39
C HIS A 37 -20.62 7.30 0.54
N ALA A 38 -19.35 7.32 0.94
CA ALA A 38 -18.24 6.65 0.26
C ALA A 38 -17.71 5.45 1.07
N THR A 39 -17.18 4.45 0.37
CA THR A 39 -16.52 3.31 1.00
C THR A 39 -15.01 3.56 1.14
N PHE A 40 -14.41 3.04 2.21
CA PHE A 40 -12.98 3.19 2.49
C PHE A 40 -12.27 1.83 2.53
N THR A 41 -11.19 1.70 1.77
CA THR A 41 -10.29 0.55 1.82
C THR A 41 -8.88 1.01 2.17
N PRO A 42 -8.27 0.57 3.29
CA PRO A 42 -6.95 1.01 3.67
C PRO A 42 -5.88 0.38 2.77
N LEU A 43 -5.20 1.20 1.96
CA LEU A 43 -4.05 0.77 1.18
C LEU A 43 -2.78 0.94 2.04
N VAL A 44 -2.34 -0.13 2.68
CA VAL A 44 -1.16 -0.16 3.56
C VAL A 44 -0.10 -1.10 3.00
N THR A 45 1.13 -0.61 2.95
CA THR A 45 2.28 -1.36 2.44
C THR A 45 3.56 -0.96 3.17
N SER A 46 4.52 -1.87 3.27
CA SER A 46 5.87 -1.55 3.74
C SER A 46 6.71 -0.92 2.62
N VAL A 47 7.81 -0.28 3.00
CA VAL A 47 8.80 0.26 2.04
C VAL A 47 9.41 -0.85 1.17
N ASP A 48 9.51 -2.07 1.72
CA ASP A 48 10.02 -3.25 1.03
C ASP A 48 8.97 -3.93 0.12
N GLY A 49 7.77 -3.36 -0.01
CA GLY A 49 6.72 -3.86 -0.92
C GLY A 49 5.86 -4.99 -0.36
N LEU A 50 5.83 -5.18 0.97
CA LEU A 50 4.86 -6.08 1.60
C LEU A 50 3.50 -5.40 1.66
N PHE A 51 2.45 -6.12 1.27
CA PHE A 51 1.08 -5.61 1.22
C PHE A 51 0.27 -6.11 2.42
N ALA A 52 -0.49 -5.21 3.03
CA ALA A 52 -1.42 -5.57 4.09
C ALA A 52 -2.64 -6.33 3.52
N PRO A 53 -3.34 -7.16 4.32
CA PRO A 53 -4.37 -8.08 3.82
C PRO A 53 -5.50 -7.41 3.02
N LYS A 54 -6.01 -6.25 3.46
CA LYS A 54 -7.10 -5.54 2.76
C LYS A 54 -6.61 -4.97 1.43
N PHE A 55 -5.35 -4.52 1.35
CA PHE A 55 -4.76 -4.11 0.07
C PHE A 55 -4.60 -5.31 -0.89
N VAL A 56 -4.18 -6.48 -0.39
CA VAL A 56 -4.12 -7.69 -1.24
C VAL A 56 -5.50 -8.06 -1.79
N GLN A 57 -6.54 -8.03 -0.96
CA GLN A 57 -7.90 -8.32 -1.38
C GLN A 57 -8.42 -7.29 -2.40
N PHE A 58 -8.19 -6.00 -2.14
CA PHE A 58 -8.49 -4.93 -3.09
C PHE A 58 -7.82 -5.15 -4.44
N GLY A 59 -6.54 -5.54 -4.46
CA GLY A 59 -5.80 -5.82 -5.68
C GLY A 59 -6.38 -6.97 -6.50
N LYS A 60 -6.93 -8.01 -5.85
CA LYS A 60 -7.60 -9.13 -6.55
C LYS A 60 -8.87 -8.67 -7.25
N VAL A 61 -9.76 -7.99 -6.52
CA VAL A 61 -11.02 -7.48 -7.06
C VAL A 61 -10.76 -6.48 -8.18
N LEU A 62 -9.81 -5.56 -7.98
CA LEU A 62 -9.42 -4.60 -9.02
C LEU A 62 -8.86 -5.30 -10.26
N GLY A 63 -8.05 -6.34 -10.07
CA GLY A 63 -7.49 -7.14 -11.16
C GLY A 63 -8.56 -7.83 -11.98
N GLU A 64 -9.56 -8.43 -11.33
CA GLU A 64 -10.71 -9.08 -11.98
C GLU A 64 -11.52 -8.08 -12.81
N ILE A 65 -11.92 -6.95 -12.20
CA ILE A 65 -12.68 -5.89 -12.88
C ILE A 65 -11.91 -5.35 -14.10
N LEU A 66 -10.60 -5.12 -13.97
CA LEU A 66 -9.78 -4.64 -15.07
C LEU A 66 -9.58 -5.70 -16.17
N SER A 67 -9.48 -6.97 -15.77
CA SER A 67 -9.35 -8.10 -16.70
C SER A 67 -10.56 -8.19 -17.62
N GLU A 68 -11.76 -8.07 -17.05
CA GLU A 68 -13.03 -8.02 -17.77
C GLU A 68 -13.09 -6.79 -18.67
N LYS A 69 -12.80 -5.60 -18.12
CA LYS A 69 -12.87 -4.34 -18.86
C LYS A 69 -11.94 -4.27 -20.07
N MET A 70 -10.76 -4.89 -19.97
CA MET A 70 -9.72 -4.83 -21.00
C MET A 70 -9.68 -6.08 -21.88
N CYS A 71 -10.58 -7.05 -21.66
CA CYS A 71 -10.59 -8.34 -22.37
C CYS A 71 -9.21 -9.05 -22.36
N MET A 72 -8.51 -8.99 -21.22
CA MET A 72 -7.20 -9.61 -21.03
C MET A 72 -7.30 -10.77 -20.03
N GLN A 73 -6.32 -11.66 -20.02
CA GLN A 73 -6.22 -12.73 -19.02
C GLN A 73 -5.90 -12.15 -17.64
N CYS A 74 -6.57 -12.64 -16.59
CA CYS A 74 -6.42 -12.13 -15.23
C CYS A 74 -4.98 -12.22 -14.71
N SER A 75 -4.24 -13.29 -15.04
CA SER A 75 -2.82 -13.43 -14.69
C SER A 75 -1.95 -12.31 -15.28
N ARG A 76 -2.17 -11.97 -16.56
CA ARG A 76 -1.47 -10.88 -17.24
C ARG A 76 -1.85 -9.53 -16.65
N MET A 77 -3.14 -9.32 -16.37
CA MET A 77 -3.63 -8.09 -15.73
C MET A 77 -3.06 -7.90 -14.32
N MET A 78 -3.02 -8.96 -13.52
CA MET A 78 -2.42 -8.94 -12.19
C MET A 78 -0.92 -8.64 -12.22
N GLY A 79 -0.18 -9.19 -13.19
CA GLY A 79 1.23 -8.85 -13.40
C GLY A 79 1.43 -7.38 -13.73
N TRP A 80 0.61 -6.84 -14.63
CA TRP A 80 0.61 -5.41 -14.97
C TRP A 80 0.26 -4.53 -13.76
N LEU A 81 -0.79 -4.89 -13.01
CA LEU A 81 -1.25 -4.14 -11.83
C LEU A 81 -0.18 -4.10 -10.73
N ARG A 82 0.43 -5.25 -10.40
CA ARG A 82 1.51 -5.33 -9.40
C ARG A 82 2.72 -4.49 -9.81
N THR A 83 3.07 -4.48 -11.10
CA THR A 83 4.17 -3.65 -11.61
C THR A 83 3.88 -2.17 -11.43
N ARG A 84 2.66 -1.73 -11.74
CA ARG A 84 2.21 -0.34 -11.57
C ARG A 84 2.22 0.08 -10.10
N ILE A 85 1.69 -0.76 -9.21
CA ILE A 85 1.67 -0.51 -7.76
C ILE A 85 3.10 -0.45 -7.21
N GLY A 86 3.95 -1.41 -7.56
CA GLY A 86 5.35 -1.46 -7.12
C GLY A 86 6.13 -0.21 -7.54
N LEU A 87 5.95 0.25 -8.79
CA LEU A 87 6.58 1.47 -9.27
C LEU A 87 6.11 2.72 -8.51
N SER A 88 4.83 2.78 -8.13
CA SER A 88 4.29 3.86 -7.29
C SER A 88 4.88 3.84 -5.88
N ILE A 89 5.08 2.66 -5.29
CA ILE A 89 5.71 2.51 -3.97
C ILE A 89 7.16 2.97 -4.01
N VAL A 90 7.93 2.54 -5.02
CA VAL A 90 9.33 2.99 -5.19
C VAL A 90 9.40 4.51 -5.33
N ARG A 91 8.48 5.13 -6.08
CA ARG A 91 8.37 6.59 -6.18
C ARG A 91 8.06 7.22 -4.82
N ALA A 92 7.08 6.71 -4.09
CA ALA A 92 6.72 7.20 -2.77
C ALA A 92 7.89 7.09 -1.77
N ALA A 93 8.55 5.93 -1.71
CA ALA A 93 9.72 5.69 -0.89
C ALA A 93 10.88 6.63 -1.26
N SER A 94 11.13 6.82 -2.57
CA SER A 94 12.13 7.78 -3.02
C SER A 94 11.80 9.22 -2.63
N MET A 95 10.52 9.62 -2.62
CA MET A 95 10.11 10.94 -2.15
C MET A 95 10.37 11.11 -0.65
N CYS A 96 10.13 10.07 0.16
CA CYS A 96 10.41 10.11 1.60
C CYS A 96 11.90 10.33 1.90
N VAL A 97 12.80 9.77 1.08
CA VAL A 97 14.25 9.95 1.25
C VAL A 97 14.73 11.32 0.75
N ARG A 98 14.23 11.76 -0.41
CA ARG A 98 14.66 13.02 -1.05
C ARG A 98 14.03 14.27 -0.42
N GLY A 99 12.99 14.10 0.40
CA GLY A 99 12.17 15.19 0.91
C GLY A 99 11.20 15.75 -0.16
N THR A 100 10.19 16.47 0.29
CA THR A 100 9.30 17.20 -0.61
C THR A 100 10.04 18.42 -1.17
N ARG A 101 9.99 18.63 -2.49
CA ARG A 101 10.48 19.88 -3.06
C ARG A 101 9.59 20.99 -2.52
N ARG A 102 10.16 21.93 -1.74
CA ARG A 102 9.48 23.18 -1.41
C ARG A 102 9.29 23.92 -2.72
N PHE A 103 8.05 24.16 -3.09
CA PHE A 103 7.71 25.18 -4.08
C PHE A 103 7.63 26.48 -3.28
N GLU A 104 8.67 27.30 -3.37
CA GLU A 104 8.63 28.73 -3.03
C GLU A 104 8.04 29.51 -4.19
#